data_AF-A0A7V3RHE0-F1
#
_entry.id   AF-A0A7V3RHE0-F1
#
_cell.length_a   1.000
_cell.length_b   1.000
_cell.length_c   1.000
_cell.angle_alpha   90.00
_cell.angle_beta   90.00
_cell.angle_gamma   90.00
#
_symmetry.space_group_name_H-M   'P 1'
#
loop_
_entity.id
_entity.type
_entity.pdbx_description
1 polymer ?
#
loop_
_entity_poly.entity_id
_entity_poly.type
_entity_poly.pdbx_seq_one_letter_code
_entity_poly.pdbx_strand_id
1 'polypeptide(L)' 'MHKRKVIDEVLKYLYEPEAIILYGARQVGKTFILYWLKDYLQKNGEQIYYLDLEQSQYLKILNQGPEELIRLLLEQGI' A
#
# COMPACT_ATOMS: atom_id res chain seq x y z
N MET A 1 -7.33 -14.37 -6.02
CA MET A 1 -5.84 -14.34 -6.16
C MET A 1 -5.22 -15.42 -5.28
N HIS A 2 -4.20 -16.14 -5.76
CA HIS A 2 -3.50 -17.15 -4.96
C HIS A 2 -2.43 -16.49 -4.04
N LYS A 3 -2.35 -16.89 -2.77
CA LYS A 3 -1.40 -16.34 -1.79
C LYS A 3 0.04 -16.77 -2.12
N ARG A 4 0.99 -15.82 -2.17
CA ARG A 4 2.43 -16.10 -2.37
C ARG A 4 3.11 -16.31 -1.02
N LYS A 5 4.17 -17.14 -0.97
CA LYS A 5 4.92 -17.43 0.28
C LYS A 5 5.42 -16.18 1.01
N VAL A 6 5.90 -15.17 0.27
CA VAL A 6 6.39 -13.91 0.85
C VAL A 6 5.32 -13.16 1.66
N ILE A 7 4.04 -13.41 1.39
CA ILE A 7 2.94 -12.80 2.13
C ILE A 7 2.93 -13.27 3.58
N ASP A 8 3.30 -14.52 3.86
CA ASP A 8 3.39 -15.02 5.23
C ASP A 8 4.47 -14.27 6.03
N GLU A 9 5.57 -13.85 5.39
CA GLU A 9 6.59 -13.03 6.03
C GLU A 9 6.11 -11.59 6.26
N VAL A 10 5.42 -11.00 5.29
CA VAL A 10 4.85 -9.64 5.44
C VAL A 10 3.84 -9.57 6.58
N LEU A 11 2.97 -10.59 6.70
CA LEU A 11 1.92 -10.60 7.72
C LEU A 11 2.46 -10.63 9.16
N LYS A 12 3.71 -11.11 9.39
CA LYS A 12 4.34 -11.10 10.72
C LYS A 12 4.62 -9.71 11.25
N TYR A 13 4.84 -8.74 10.35
CA TYR A 13 5.23 -7.37 10.68
C TYR A 13 4.14 -6.35 10.33
N LEU A 14 2.96 -6.82 9.89
CA LEU A 14 1.91 -5.97 9.31
C LEU A 14 1.39 -4.89 10.26
N TYR A 15 1.45 -5.16 11.57
CA TYR A 15 0.94 -4.27 12.62
C TYR A 15 2.05 -3.56 13.39
N GLU A 16 3.30 -3.74 12.98
CA GLU A 16 4.44 -3.06 13.57
C GLU A 16 4.50 -1.60 13.03
N PRO A 17 5.02 -0.64 13.82
CA PRO A 17 5.06 0.78 13.42
C PRO A 17 6.03 1.07 12.27
N GLU A 18 6.90 0.12 11.91
CA GLU A 18 7.87 0.27 10.83
C GLU A 18 7.27 0.09 9.43
N ALA A 19 7.88 0.75 8.45
CA ALA A 19 7.51 0.58 7.05
C ALA A 19 8.06 -0.74 6.47
N ILE A 20 7.20 -1.52 5.82
CA ILE A 20 7.62 -2.70 5.06
C ILE A 20 7.99 -2.29 3.63
N ILE A 21 9.27 -2.47 3.26
CA ILE A 21 9.77 -2.13 1.93
C ILE A 21 9.90 -3.39 1.07
N LEU A 22 9.05 -3.51 0.04
CA LEU A 22 9.15 -4.57 -0.97
C LEU A 22 10.16 -4.19 -2.06
N TYR A 23 11.42 -4.60 -1.92
CA TYR A 23 12.47 -4.35 -2.92
C TYR A 23 12.61 -5.51 -3.93
N GLY A 24 13.08 -5.22 -5.14
CA GLY A 24 13.38 -6.22 -6.17
C GLY A 24 13.21 -5.72 -7.60
N ALA A 25 13.57 -6.53 -8.58
CA ALA A 25 13.50 -6.18 -10.02
C ALA A 25 12.07 -5.79 -10.48
N ARG A 26 11.96 -5.05 -11.59
CA ARG A 26 10.65 -4.74 -12.20
C ARG A 26 9.91 -6.04 -12.56
N GLN A 27 8.58 -6.02 -12.52
CA GLN A 27 7.70 -7.13 -12.96
C GLN A 27 7.79 -8.46 -12.16
N VAL A 28 8.40 -8.47 -10.98
CA VAL A 28 8.45 -9.69 -10.10
C VAL A 28 7.16 -9.95 -9.30
N GLY A 29 6.14 -9.10 -9.46
CA GLY A 29 4.85 -9.22 -8.79
C GLY A 29 4.71 -8.43 -7.50
N LYS A 30 5.46 -7.33 -7.33
CA LYS A 30 5.26 -6.39 -6.21
C LYS A 30 3.84 -5.83 -6.18
N THR A 31 3.34 -5.36 -7.32
CA THR A 31 1.95 -4.90 -7.50
C THR A 31 0.93 -5.97 -7.09
N PHE A 32 1.18 -7.24 -7.45
CA PHE A 32 0.33 -8.35 -7.04
C PHE A 32 0.28 -8.53 -5.52
N ILE A 33 1.42 -8.42 -4.83
CA ILE A 33 1.51 -8.54 -3.37
C ILE A 33 0.71 -7.40 -2.71
N LEU A 34 0.88 -6.16 -3.19
CA LEU A 34 0.15 -5.00 -2.66
C LEU A 34 -1.37 -5.13 -2.85
N TYR A 35 -1.84 -5.57 -4.02
CA TYR A 35 -3.26 -5.83 -4.25
C TYR A 35 -3.80 -6.98 -3.39
N TRP A 36 -3.03 -8.05 -3.20
CA TRP A 36 -3.45 -9.13 -2.32
C TRP A 36 -3.59 -8.65 -0.86
N LEU A 37 -2.64 -7.85 -0.37
CA LEU A 37 -2.69 -7.28 0.98
C LEU A 37 -3.86 -6.32 1.14
N LYS A 38 -4.13 -5.48 0.14
CA LYS A 38 -5.31 -4.61 0.08
C LYS A 38 -6.59 -5.43 0.27
N ASP A 39 -6.80 -6.46 -0.53
CA ASP A 39 -7.99 -7.32 -0.45
C ASP A 39 -8.09 -8.04 0.90
N TYR A 40 -6.97 -8.50 1.44
CA TYR A 40 -6.90 -9.16 2.75
C TYR A 40 -7.32 -8.21 3.89
N LEU A 41 -6.75 -7.01 3.93
CA LEU A 41 -7.04 -6.01 4.95
C LEU A 41 -8.50 -5.52 4.87
N GLN A 42 -9.01 -5.26 3.66
CA GLN A 42 -10.41 -4.88 3.46
C GLN A 42 -11.39 -5.95 3.96
N LYS A 43 -11.09 -7.22 3.71
CA LYS A 43 -11.92 -8.34 4.19
C LYS A 43 -11.90 -8.49 5.71
N ASN A 44 -10.83 -8.04 6.36
CA ASN A 44 -10.71 -8.02 7.81
C ASN A 44 -11.30 -6.77 8.45
N GLY A 45 -11.89 -5.86 7.65
CA GLY A 45 -12.52 -4.63 8.15
C GLY A 45 -11.53 -3.51 8.49
N GLU A 46 -10.28 -3.63 8.04
CA GLU A 46 -9.25 -2.63 8.28
C GLU A 46 -9.48 -1.38 7.41
N GLN A 47 -9.27 -0.21 7.99
CA GLN A 47 -9.25 1.04 7.23
C GLN A 47 -7.95 1.13 6.44
N ILE A 48 -8.06 1.19 5.12
CA ILE A 48 -6.89 1.21 4.24
C ILE A 48 -6.96 2.32 3.20
N TYR A 49 -5.77 2.85 2.86
CA TYR A 49 -5.58 3.70 1.70
C TYR A 49 -4.62 3.05 0.71
N TYR A 50 -5.00 2.98 -0.57
CA TYR A 50 -4.15 2.44 -1.62
C TYR A 50 -3.69 3.56 -2.56
N LEU A 51 -2.40 3.90 -2.48
CA LEU A 51 -1.76 4.90 -3.33
C LEU A 51 -1.08 4.25 -4.53
N ASP A 52 -1.62 4.48 -5.72
CA ASP A 52 -1.03 4.02 -6.98
C ASP A 52 -0.27 5.15 -7.68
N LEU A 53 1.06 5.13 -7.60
CA LEU A 53 1.89 6.20 -8.16
C LEU A 53 2.03 6.15 -9.67
N GLU A 54 1.53 5.09 -10.33
CA GLU A 54 1.41 5.07 -11.79
C GLU A 54 0.29 6.01 -12.26
N GLN A 55 -0.67 6.33 -11.38
CA GLN A 55 -1.69 7.34 -11.66
C GLN A 55 -1.11 8.74 -11.47
N SER A 56 -1.06 9.50 -12.57
CA SER A 56 -0.44 10.83 -12.59
C SER A 56 -1.00 11.82 -11.56
N GLN A 57 -2.26 11.66 -11.14
CA GLN A 57 -2.88 12.49 -10.11
C GLN A 57 -2.23 12.30 -8.71
N TYR A 58 -2.02 11.04 -8.30
CA TYR A 58 -1.41 10.75 -6.99
C TYR A 58 0.06 11.11 -6.98
N LEU A 59 0.77 10.87 -8.09
CA LEU A 59 2.16 11.28 -8.24
C LEU A 59 2.31 12.81 -8.11
N LYS A 60 1.40 13.60 -8.70
CA LYS A 60 1.42 15.06 -8.57
C LYS A 60 1.23 15.52 -7.13
N ILE A 61 0.27 14.94 -6.40
CA ILE A 61 0.00 15.29 -4.99
C ILE A 61 1.22 14.98 -4.13
N LEU A 62 1.81 13.79 -4.27
CA LEU A 62 3.01 13.41 -3.51
C LEU A 62 4.21 14.34 -3.79
N ASN A 63 4.36 14.81 -5.02
CA ASN A 63 5.41 15.76 -5.37
C ASN A 63 5.18 17.17 -4.82
N GLN A 64 4.00 17.49 -4.29
CA GLN A 64 3.71 18.79 -3.65
C GLN A 64 4.15 18.83 -2.18
N GLY A 65 4.48 17.68 -1.59
CA GLY A 65 4.98 17.58 -0.23
C GLY A 65 4.07 16.78 0.70
N PRO A 66 4.52 16.53 1.93
CA PRO A 66 3.81 15.71 2.90
C PRO A 66 2.48 16.34 3.36
N GLU A 67 2.35 17.67 3.36
CA GLU A 67 1.13 18.37 3.75
C GLU A 67 -0.05 18.02 2.84
N GLU A 68 0.18 17.97 1.53
CA GLU A 68 -0.85 17.62 0.55
C GLU A 68 -1.22 16.14 0.59
N LEU A 69 -0.26 15.27 0.93
CA LEU A 69 -0.55 13.86 1.19
C LEU A 69 -1.47 13.71 2.42
N ILE A 70 -1.17 14.41 3.52
CA ILE A 70 -2.00 14.37 4.74
C ILE A 70 -3.42 14.87 4.42
N ARG A 71 -3.54 15.98 3.68
CA ARG A 71 -4.82 16.52 3.27
C ARG A 71 -5.64 15.50 2.44
N LEU A 72 -4.99 14.83 1.48
CA LEU A 72 -5.63 13.79 0.68
C LEU A 72 -6.18 12.65 1.57
N LEU A 73 -5.42 12.21 2.57
CA LEU A 73 -5.85 11.15 3.49
C LEU A 73 -7.06 11.58 4.32
N LEU A 74 -7.03 12.79 4.88
CA LEU A 74 -8.13 13.35 5.68
C LEU A 74 -9.42 13.50 4.85
N GLU A 75 -9.33 13.97 3.60
CA GLU A 75 -10.46 14.07 2.68
C GLU A 75 -11.09 12.70 2.34
N GLN A 76 -10.33 11.61 2.50
CA GLN A 76 -10.76 10.24 2.28
C GLN A 76 -11.21 9.54 3.58
N GLY A 77 -11.24 10.29 4.69
CA GLY A 77 -11.73 9.83 5.99
C GLY A 77 -10.72 9.02 6.79
N ILE A 78 -9.43 9.10 6.46
CA ILE A 78 -8.31 8.41 7.11
C ILE A 78 -7.49 9.40 7.93
#